data_AF-A0A945C6L0-F1
#
_entry.id   AF-A0A945C6L0-F1
#
_cell.length_a   1.000
_cell.length_b   1.000
_cell.length_c   1.000
_cell.angle_alpha   90.00
_cell.angle_beta   90.00
_cell.angle_gamma   90.00
#
_symmetry.space_group_name_H-M   'P 1'
#
loop_
_entity.id
_entity.type
_entity.pdbx_description
1 polymer ?
#
loop_
_entity_poly.entity_id
_entity_poly.type
_entity_poly.pdbx_seq_one_letter_code
_entity_poly.pdbx_strand_id
1 'polypeptide(L)'
;MKVHVRKIVNGLSLIVFIMAFYFVFTGHSIFIFFGYLAFSAVLFLPRIIYRRLGLHENFSNELLDWIELSFSGIVLLSVAGYLWLFDLLYNYDAYVHFFTPLFIFIIVAIVFKAGTVHWKIDTTKSDNVLASLVITMSLILLWEISEYFITIYLGKNMFFTIGQPNDTLYDVVVGFMSLPVGAVLIYKYNDVLFSKIKK
;
A
#
# COMPACT_ATOMS: atom_id res chain seq x y z
N MET A 1 -20.99 -15.18 -20.17
CA MET A 1 -20.04 -14.04 -20.06
C MET A 1 -19.47 -13.86 -18.65
N LYS A 2 -20.31 -13.65 -17.61
CA LYS A 2 -19.87 -13.41 -16.22
C LYS A 2 -18.96 -14.50 -15.62
N VAL A 3 -19.19 -15.78 -15.94
CA VAL A 3 -18.37 -16.92 -15.47
C VAL A 3 -16.99 -16.96 -16.13
N HIS A 4 -16.89 -16.59 -17.41
CA HIS A 4 -15.63 -16.58 -18.15
C HIS A 4 -14.69 -15.48 -17.63
N VAL A 5 -15.21 -14.28 -17.39
CA VAL A 5 -14.44 -13.16 -16.82
C VAL A 5 -13.88 -13.51 -15.43
N ARG A 6 -14.66 -14.20 -14.58
CA ARG A 6 -14.16 -14.68 -13.28
C ARG A 6 -13.01 -15.65 -13.40
N LYS A 7 -13.12 -16.64 -14.30
CA LYS A 7 -12.05 -17.62 -14.53
C LYS A 7 -10.77 -16.93 -14.98
N ILE A 8 -10.87 -15.91 -15.82
CA ILE A 8 -9.72 -15.10 -16.27
C ILE A 8 -9.13 -14.32 -15.08
N VAL A 9 -9.93 -13.57 -14.33
CA VAL A 9 -9.44 -12.79 -13.18
C VAL A 9 -8.82 -13.68 -12.10
N ASN A 10 -9.45 -14.81 -11.75
CA ASN A 10 -8.92 -15.76 -10.78
C ASN A 10 -7.65 -16.44 -11.28
N GLY A 11 -7.62 -16.83 -12.56
CA GLY A 11 -6.43 -17.44 -13.19
C GLY A 11 -5.25 -16.48 -13.18
N LEU A 12 -5.47 -15.22 -13.58
CA LEU A 12 -4.45 -14.18 -13.52
C LEU A 12 -4.01 -13.90 -12.08
N SER A 13 -4.94 -13.82 -11.13
CA SER A 13 -4.63 -13.58 -9.72
C SER A 13 -3.78 -14.72 -9.14
N LEU A 14 -4.06 -15.97 -9.50
CA LEU A 14 -3.26 -17.12 -9.09
C LEU A 14 -1.85 -17.09 -9.69
N ILE A 15 -1.72 -16.75 -10.97
CA ILE A 15 -0.41 -16.60 -11.63
C ILE A 15 0.40 -15.50 -10.93
N VAL A 16 -0.20 -14.34 -10.72
CA VAL A 16 0.44 -13.21 -10.04
C VAL A 16 0.79 -13.58 -8.59
N PHE A 17 -0.05 -14.35 -7.90
CA PHE A 17 0.25 -14.84 -6.55
C PHE A 17 1.46 -15.76 -6.50
N ILE A 18 1.55 -16.72 -7.43
CA ILE A 18 2.68 -17.65 -7.52
C ILE A 18 3.96 -16.88 -7.83
N MET A 19 3.91 -15.93 -8.77
CA MET A 19 5.03 -15.06 -9.08
C MET A 19 5.43 -14.19 -7.87
N ALA A 20 4.45 -13.63 -7.17
CA ALA A 20 4.67 -12.84 -5.97
C ALA A 20 5.39 -13.65 -4.89
N PHE A 21 4.94 -14.88 -4.66
CA PHE A 21 5.56 -15.81 -3.73
C PHE A 21 7.00 -16.10 -4.13
N TYR A 22 7.24 -16.47 -5.40
CA TYR A 22 8.60 -16.72 -5.89
C TYR A 22 9.53 -15.51 -5.68
N PHE A 23 9.06 -14.31 -6.02
CA PHE A 23 9.79 -13.06 -5.90
C PHE A 23 10.23 -12.75 -4.46
N VAL A 24 9.40 -13.04 -3.46
CA VAL A 24 9.74 -12.87 -2.04
C VAL A 24 10.90 -13.78 -1.61
N PHE A 25 11.12 -14.93 -2.25
CA PHE A 25 12.17 -15.89 -1.89
C PHE A 25 13.43 -15.82 -2.76
N THR A 26 13.50 -14.90 -3.73
CA THR A 26 14.68 -14.76 -4.60
C THR A 26 15.92 -14.22 -3.87
N GLY A 27 15.77 -13.63 -2.68
CA GLY A 27 16.85 -12.99 -1.93
C GLY A 27 17.32 -11.65 -2.50
N HIS A 28 16.83 -11.25 -3.67
CA HIS A 28 17.12 -9.96 -4.28
C HIS A 28 16.06 -8.93 -3.87
N SER A 29 16.49 -7.83 -3.27
CA SER A 29 15.64 -6.77 -2.73
C SER A 29 14.61 -6.21 -3.73
N ILE A 30 14.98 -6.06 -5.01
CA ILE A 30 14.06 -5.56 -6.04
C ILE A 30 12.94 -6.54 -6.39
N PHE A 31 13.22 -7.85 -6.39
CA PHE A 31 12.20 -8.86 -6.61
C PHE A 31 11.32 -8.99 -5.37
N ILE A 32 11.89 -8.95 -4.16
CA ILE A 32 11.11 -8.92 -2.91
C ILE A 32 10.09 -7.77 -2.91
N PHE A 33 10.50 -6.57 -3.32
CA PHE A 33 9.62 -5.41 -3.50
C PHE A 33 8.47 -5.69 -4.47
N PHE A 34 8.77 -6.18 -5.68
CA PHE A 34 7.73 -6.53 -6.65
C PHE A 34 6.83 -7.67 -6.17
N GLY A 35 7.36 -8.57 -5.34
CA GLY A 35 6.62 -9.62 -4.67
C GLY A 35 5.53 -9.05 -3.76
N TYR A 36 5.87 -8.13 -2.85
CA TYR A 36 4.90 -7.49 -1.96
C TYR A 36 3.84 -6.66 -2.70
N LEU A 37 4.24 -5.95 -3.76
CA LEU A 37 3.31 -5.25 -4.64
C LEU A 37 2.32 -6.21 -5.30
N ALA A 38 2.83 -7.32 -5.85
CA ALA A 38 2.01 -8.32 -6.51
C ALA A 38 1.06 -9.03 -5.52
N PHE A 39 1.51 -9.33 -4.29
CA PHE A 39 0.66 -9.85 -3.22
C PHE A 39 -0.49 -8.91 -2.90
N SER A 40 -0.19 -7.62 -2.72
CA SER A 40 -1.19 -6.60 -2.42
C SER A 40 -2.20 -6.48 -3.59
N ALA A 41 -1.71 -6.48 -4.83
CA ALA A 41 -2.57 -6.44 -6.01
C ALA A 41 -3.51 -7.66 -6.07
N VAL A 42 -3.03 -8.87 -5.78
CA VAL A 42 -3.87 -10.08 -5.79
C VAL A 42 -4.97 -10.03 -4.74
N LEU A 43 -4.72 -9.42 -3.58
CA LEU A 43 -5.71 -9.31 -2.52
C LEU A 43 -6.81 -8.29 -2.84
N PHE A 44 -6.45 -7.13 -3.40
CA PHE A 44 -7.39 -6.01 -3.54
C PHE A 44 -7.98 -5.85 -4.96
N LEU A 45 -7.20 -6.10 -6.01
CA LEU A 45 -7.59 -5.82 -7.40
C LEU A 45 -8.78 -6.69 -7.88
N PRO A 46 -8.85 -8.00 -7.58
CA PRO A 46 -9.97 -8.84 -8.00
C PRO A 46 -11.31 -8.35 -7.42
N ARG A 47 -11.32 -7.92 -6.16
CA ARG A 47 -12.49 -7.36 -5.47
C ARG A 47 -12.98 -6.09 -6.16
N ILE A 48 -12.05 -5.19 -6.50
CA ILE A 48 -12.35 -3.94 -7.22
C ILE A 48 -12.94 -4.24 -8.60
N ILE A 49 -12.33 -5.17 -9.35
CA ILE A 49 -12.79 -5.57 -10.68
C ILE A 49 -14.20 -6.18 -10.61
N TYR A 50 -14.45 -7.08 -9.66
CA TYR A 50 -15.76 -7.73 -9.51
C TYR A 50 -16.87 -6.75 -9.17
N ARG A 51 -16.62 -5.80 -8.27
CA ARG A 51 -17.59 -4.76 -7.92
C ARG A 51 -17.91 -3.85 -9.10
N ARG A 52 -16.91 -3.40 -9.86
CA ARG A 52 -17.12 -2.57 -11.05
C ARG A 52 -17.88 -3.30 -12.16
N LEU A 53 -17.76 -4.63 -12.22
CA LEU A 53 -18.47 -5.46 -13.21
C LEU A 53 -19.84 -5.98 -12.74
N GLY A 54 -20.31 -5.59 -11.54
CA GLY A 54 -21.57 -6.10 -10.98
C GLY A 54 -21.56 -7.62 -10.78
N LEU A 55 -20.39 -8.16 -10.39
CA LEU A 55 -20.17 -9.58 -10.11
C LEU A 55 -20.13 -9.79 -8.59
N HIS A 56 -21.05 -10.58 -8.03
CA HIS A 56 -21.01 -10.95 -6.61
C HIS A 56 -19.83 -11.87 -6.29
N GLU A 57 -19.02 -11.58 -5.27
CA GLU A 57 -17.91 -12.42 -4.83
C GLU A 57 -18.40 -13.87 -4.52
N ASN A 58 -17.63 -14.91 -4.89
CA ASN A 58 -17.99 -16.31 -4.55
C ASN A 58 -17.72 -16.62 -3.07
N PHE A 59 -16.86 -15.82 -2.45
CA PHE A 59 -16.58 -15.87 -1.03
C PHE A 59 -17.53 -14.93 -0.30
N SER A 60 -17.86 -15.27 0.94
CA SER A 60 -18.60 -14.33 1.78
C SER A 60 -17.76 -13.05 1.95
N ASN A 61 -18.42 -11.89 1.97
CA ASN A 61 -17.75 -10.62 2.28
C ASN A 61 -16.97 -10.72 3.60
N GLU A 62 -17.50 -11.48 4.56
CA GLU A 62 -16.88 -11.74 5.85
C GLU A 62 -15.54 -12.45 5.74
N LEU A 63 -15.41 -13.49 4.91
CA LEU A 63 -14.15 -14.20 4.71
C LEU A 63 -13.08 -13.28 4.08
N LEU A 64 -13.47 -12.47 3.10
CA LEU A 64 -12.57 -11.51 2.46
C LEU A 64 -12.12 -10.43 3.45
N ASP A 65 -13.04 -9.93 4.26
CA ASP A 65 -12.74 -8.95 5.30
C ASP A 65 -11.82 -9.53 6.38
N TRP A 66 -11.90 -10.84 6.67
CA TRP A 66 -10.98 -11.57 7.56
C TRP A 66 -9.60 -11.76 6.93
N ILE A 67 -9.52 -12.08 5.64
CA ILE A 67 -8.24 -12.20 4.92
C ILE A 67 -7.52 -10.84 4.89
N GLU A 68 -8.23 -9.77 4.56
CA GLU A 68 -7.69 -8.41 4.56
C GLU A 68 -7.20 -7.99 5.96
N LEU A 69 -7.99 -8.25 7.01
CA LEU A 69 -7.57 -7.98 8.39
C LEU A 69 -6.39 -8.83 8.83
N SER A 70 -6.37 -10.11 8.47
CA SER A 70 -5.30 -11.02 8.84
C SER A 70 -4.00 -10.63 8.14
N PHE A 71 -4.04 -10.27 6.86
CA PHE A 71 -2.88 -9.81 6.12
C PHE A 71 -2.37 -8.47 6.66
N SER A 72 -3.24 -7.47 6.82
CA SER A 72 -2.85 -6.19 7.43
C SER A 72 -2.36 -6.36 8.86
N GLY A 73 -2.95 -7.28 9.62
CA GLY A 73 -2.52 -7.65 10.97
C GLY A 73 -1.14 -8.29 10.97
N ILE A 74 -0.86 -9.22 10.07
CA ILE A 74 0.47 -9.82 9.89
C ILE A 74 1.47 -8.75 9.48
N VAL A 75 1.16 -7.87 8.54
CA VAL A 75 2.04 -6.75 8.16
C VAL A 75 2.33 -5.86 9.37
N LEU A 76 1.30 -5.46 10.12
CA LEU A 76 1.46 -4.67 11.34
C LEU A 76 2.26 -5.40 12.41
N LEU A 77 2.08 -6.71 12.59
CA LEU A 77 2.83 -7.52 13.55
C LEU A 77 4.26 -7.78 13.10
N SER A 78 4.52 -7.91 11.80
CA SER A 78 5.86 -7.99 11.23
C SER A 78 6.60 -6.67 11.41
N VAL A 79 5.92 -5.54 11.19
CA VAL A 79 6.47 -4.20 11.47
C VAL A 79 6.65 -3.99 12.96
N ALA A 80 5.68 -4.33 13.81
CA ALA A 80 5.79 -4.21 15.26
C ALA A 80 6.86 -5.15 15.84
N GLY A 81 7.00 -6.36 15.31
CA GLY A 81 8.05 -7.32 15.69
C GLY A 81 9.44 -6.88 15.21
N TYR A 82 9.52 -6.30 14.00
CA TYR A 82 10.72 -5.64 13.50
C TYR A 82 11.11 -4.45 14.39
N LEU A 83 10.14 -3.57 14.70
CA LEU A 83 10.32 -2.44 15.61
C LEU A 83 10.76 -2.93 16.99
N TRP A 84 10.13 -3.96 17.57
CA TRP A 84 10.49 -4.50 18.89
C TRP A 84 11.89 -5.13 18.92
N LEU A 85 12.30 -5.83 17.86
CA LEU A 85 13.64 -6.42 17.75
C LEU A 85 14.74 -5.36 17.57
N PHE A 86 14.43 -4.21 16.93
CA PHE A 86 15.41 -3.16 16.60
C PHE A 86 15.34 -1.90 17.49
N ASP A 87 14.29 -1.72 18.31
CA ASP A 87 14.22 -0.71 19.38
C ASP A 87 15.29 -0.95 20.46
N LEU A 88 15.86 -2.15 20.51
CA LEU A 88 16.95 -2.48 21.41
C LEU A 88 18.32 -1.95 20.92
N LEU A 89 18.53 -1.67 19.62
CA LEU A 89 19.89 -1.43 19.08
C LEU A 89 20.04 -0.52 17.83
N TYR A 90 19.02 0.27 17.39
CA TYR A 90 18.97 1.27 16.27
C TYR A 90 18.10 0.85 15.07
N ASN A 91 17.04 1.62 14.75
CA ASN A 91 16.97 2.55 13.60
C ASN A 91 15.60 3.29 13.51
N TYR A 92 15.56 4.53 13.99
CA TYR A 92 14.43 5.49 13.88
C TYR A 92 13.94 5.70 12.44
N ASP A 93 14.81 5.45 11.46
CA ASP A 93 14.58 5.74 10.06
C ASP A 93 13.48 4.88 9.43
N ALA A 94 13.54 3.55 9.60
CA ALA A 94 12.51 2.62 9.12
C ALA A 94 11.13 2.89 9.74
N TYR A 95 11.10 3.36 11.00
CA TYR A 95 9.86 3.79 11.65
C TYR A 95 9.25 5.00 10.91
N VAL A 96 10.05 6.01 10.60
CA VAL A 96 9.61 7.19 9.86
C VAL A 96 9.16 6.83 8.46
N HIS A 97 9.91 5.96 7.75
CA HIS A 97 9.57 5.51 6.41
C HIS A 97 8.34 4.58 6.36
N PHE A 98 7.89 4.00 7.48
CA PHE A 98 6.61 3.29 7.55
C PHE A 98 5.45 4.21 7.90
N PHE A 99 5.56 4.96 9.00
CA PHE A 99 4.46 5.74 9.53
C PHE A 99 4.19 7.02 8.72
N THR A 100 5.23 7.65 8.16
CA THR A 100 5.06 8.86 7.36
C THR A 100 4.20 8.57 6.12
N PRO A 101 4.49 7.54 5.30
CA PRO A 101 3.61 7.21 4.18
C PRO A 101 2.22 6.75 4.60
N LEU A 102 2.07 6.06 5.75
CA LEU A 102 0.76 5.72 6.31
C LEU A 102 -0.08 6.97 6.60
N PHE A 103 0.51 7.97 7.26
CA PHE A 103 -0.18 9.23 7.57
C PHE A 103 -0.46 10.05 6.32
N ILE A 104 0.50 10.12 5.38
CA ILE A 104 0.29 10.76 4.08
C ILE A 104 -0.89 10.10 3.37
N PHE A 105 -0.98 8.76 3.36
CA PHE A 105 -2.10 8.05 2.77
C PHE A 105 -3.45 8.50 3.34
N ILE A 106 -3.55 8.60 4.67
CA ILE A 106 -4.77 9.03 5.34
C ILE A 106 -5.10 10.48 4.98
N ILE A 107 -4.11 11.37 4.98
CA ILE A 107 -4.30 12.78 4.61
C ILE A 107 -4.76 12.89 3.16
N VAL A 108 -4.13 12.18 2.23
CA VAL A 108 -4.52 12.14 0.81
C VAL A 108 -5.96 11.64 0.67
N ALA A 109 -6.35 10.60 1.40
CA ALA A 109 -7.73 10.10 1.38
C ALA A 109 -8.74 11.12 1.90
N ILE A 110 -8.37 11.92 2.90
CA ILE A 110 -9.20 13.02 3.41
C ILE A 110 -9.31 14.14 2.39
N VAL A 111 -8.18 14.60 1.84
CA VAL A 111 -8.14 15.70 0.86
C VAL A 111 -8.87 15.31 -0.43
N PHE A 112 -8.64 14.11 -0.94
CA PHE A 112 -9.33 13.60 -2.13
C PHE A 112 -10.84 13.54 -1.88
N LYS A 113 -11.28 12.99 -0.73
CA LYS A 113 -12.71 12.93 -0.42
C LYS A 113 -13.32 14.33 -0.29
N ALA A 114 -12.66 15.24 0.43
CA ALA A 114 -13.11 16.63 0.57
C ALA A 114 -13.21 17.33 -0.80
N GLY A 115 -12.22 17.11 -1.68
CA GLY A 115 -12.25 17.56 -3.06
C GLY A 115 -13.45 17.00 -3.81
N THR A 116 -13.66 15.69 -3.81
CA THR A 116 -14.80 15.12 -4.54
C THR A 116 -16.16 15.66 -4.06
N VAL A 117 -16.29 15.97 -2.77
CA VAL A 117 -17.50 16.60 -2.21
C VAL A 117 -17.62 18.04 -2.71
N HIS A 118 -16.56 18.84 -2.60
CA HIS A 118 -16.55 20.23 -3.05
C HIS A 118 -16.91 20.37 -4.54
N TRP A 119 -16.35 19.49 -5.36
CA TRP A 119 -16.53 19.49 -6.82
C TRP A 119 -17.76 18.66 -7.28
N LYS A 120 -18.57 18.11 -6.35
CA LYS A 120 -19.77 17.29 -6.63
C LYS A 120 -19.49 16.08 -7.55
N ILE A 121 -18.33 15.47 -7.41
CA ILE A 121 -17.94 14.27 -8.16
C ILE A 121 -18.41 13.05 -7.38
N ASP A 122 -19.23 12.20 -8.00
CA ASP A 122 -19.68 10.95 -7.39
C ASP A 122 -18.53 9.94 -7.36
N THR A 123 -18.21 9.44 -6.16
CA THR A 123 -17.09 8.53 -5.92
C THR A 123 -17.45 7.46 -4.92
N THR A 124 -17.01 6.24 -5.18
CA THR A 124 -17.14 5.11 -4.26
C THR A 124 -16.01 5.09 -3.22
N LYS A 125 -16.18 4.29 -2.17
CA LYS A 125 -15.10 4.03 -1.18
C LYS A 125 -13.83 3.50 -1.84
N SER A 126 -13.98 2.63 -2.83
CA SER A 126 -12.87 2.05 -3.59
C SER A 126 -12.13 3.09 -4.42
N ASP A 127 -12.82 4.11 -4.94
CA ASP A 127 -12.18 5.18 -5.70
C ASP A 127 -11.31 6.06 -4.77
N ASN A 128 -11.77 6.33 -3.55
CA ASN A 128 -10.97 7.05 -2.57
C ASN A 128 -9.69 6.29 -2.20
N VAL A 129 -9.81 4.98 -1.95
CA VAL A 129 -8.66 4.11 -1.64
C VAL A 129 -7.69 4.04 -2.82
N LEU A 130 -8.19 3.84 -4.04
CA LEU A 130 -7.35 3.73 -5.24
C LEU A 130 -6.62 5.04 -5.54
N ALA A 131 -7.32 6.18 -5.47
CA ALA A 131 -6.69 7.48 -5.66
C ALA A 131 -5.60 7.73 -4.61
N SER A 132 -5.88 7.39 -3.35
CA SER A 132 -4.91 7.54 -2.25
C SER A 132 -3.70 6.64 -2.42
N LEU A 133 -3.90 5.39 -2.87
CA LEU A 133 -2.81 4.47 -3.22
C LEU A 133 -1.91 5.05 -4.29
N VAL A 134 -2.48 5.46 -5.43
CA VAL A 134 -1.70 5.98 -6.56
C VAL A 134 -0.91 7.21 -6.15
N ILE A 135 -1.55 8.20 -5.52
CA ILE A 135 -0.89 9.45 -5.11
C ILE A 135 0.21 9.16 -4.09
N THR A 136 -0.06 8.36 -3.06
CA THR A 136 0.92 8.09 -2.00
C THR A 136 2.11 7.28 -2.55
N MET A 137 1.86 6.27 -3.39
CA MET A 137 2.94 5.54 -4.07
C MET A 137 3.81 6.47 -4.92
N SER A 138 3.21 7.38 -5.67
CA SER A 138 3.94 8.37 -6.46
C SER A 138 4.77 9.30 -5.58
N LEU A 139 4.26 9.73 -4.43
CA LEU A 139 4.99 10.58 -3.49
C LEU A 139 6.17 9.86 -2.85
N ILE A 140 6.00 8.60 -2.42
CA ILE A 140 7.09 7.75 -1.91
C ILE A 140 8.16 7.64 -3.00
N LEU A 141 7.80 7.18 -4.20
CA LEU A 141 8.79 7.01 -5.27
C LEU A 141 9.47 8.32 -5.65
N LEU A 142 8.74 9.44 -5.70
CA LEU A 142 9.31 10.74 -6.01
C LEU A 142 10.33 11.18 -4.95
N TRP A 143 10.00 11.01 -3.66
CA TRP A 143 10.88 11.34 -2.54
C TRP A 143 12.19 10.55 -2.65
N GLU A 144 12.07 9.25 -2.80
CA GLU A 144 13.16 8.28 -2.83
C GLU A 144 14.06 8.47 -4.06
N ILE A 145 13.47 8.74 -5.23
CA ILE A 145 14.23 9.10 -6.43
C ILE A 145 14.96 10.44 -6.25
N SER A 146 14.32 11.40 -5.57
CA SER A 146 14.92 12.72 -5.33
C SER A 146 16.13 12.61 -4.40
N GLU A 147 16.00 11.81 -3.34
CA GLU A 147 17.10 11.51 -2.43
C GLU A 147 18.25 10.81 -3.15
N TYR A 148 17.94 9.73 -3.89
CA TYR A 148 18.94 9.04 -4.70
C TYR A 148 19.68 10.02 -5.63
N PHE A 149 18.95 10.91 -6.30
CA PHE A 149 19.54 11.88 -7.22
C PHE A 149 20.43 12.90 -6.49
N ILE A 150 19.98 13.46 -5.37
CA ILE A 150 20.74 14.47 -4.61
C ILE A 150 22.02 13.86 -4.03
N THR A 151 21.91 12.66 -3.45
CA THR A 151 23.02 11.98 -2.79
C THR A 151 24.06 11.49 -3.80
N ILE A 152 23.62 10.83 -4.88
CA ILE A 152 24.55 10.21 -5.85
C ILE A 152 25.02 11.18 -6.93
N TYR A 153 24.11 11.94 -7.55
CA TYR A 153 24.46 12.80 -8.70
C TYR A 153 24.96 14.17 -8.29
N LEU A 154 24.39 14.77 -7.24
CA LEU A 154 24.84 16.09 -6.76
C LEU A 154 25.94 15.99 -5.70
N GLY A 155 26.23 14.78 -5.19
CA GLY A 155 27.22 14.55 -4.14
C GLY A 155 26.90 15.28 -2.84
N LYS A 156 25.63 15.62 -2.60
CA LYS A 156 25.18 16.32 -1.40
C LYS A 156 24.47 15.33 -0.50
N ASN A 157 24.85 15.28 0.78
CA ASN A 157 24.09 14.47 1.73
C ASN A 157 22.76 15.18 2.00
N MET A 158 21.66 14.49 1.72
CA MET A 158 20.33 15.00 2.02
C MET A 158 20.03 14.93 3.53
N PHE A 159 20.77 14.06 4.25
CA PHE A 159 20.75 13.93 5.70
C PHE A 159 22.13 14.12 6.34
N PHE A 160 22.15 14.33 7.66
CA PHE A 160 23.31 14.83 8.43
C PHE A 160 24.51 13.87 8.49
N THR A 161 24.38 12.62 8.02
CA THR A 161 25.39 11.57 8.17
C THR A 161 26.10 11.30 6.85
N ILE A 162 27.36 11.74 6.77
CA ILE A 162 28.25 11.46 5.65
C ILE A 162 28.54 9.95 5.61
N GLY A 163 28.30 9.30 4.46
CA GLY A 163 28.71 7.91 4.22
C GLY A 163 27.72 6.83 4.66
N GLN A 164 26.46 7.18 4.95
CA GLN A 164 25.41 6.17 5.08
C GLN A 164 25.21 5.41 3.75
N PRO A 165 25.05 4.08 3.79
CA PRO A 165 24.71 3.31 2.61
C PRO A 165 23.35 3.77 2.09
N ASN A 166 23.21 3.82 0.77
CA ASN A 166 21.96 4.20 0.14
C ASN A 166 20.89 3.12 0.37
N ASP A 167 19.91 3.42 1.21
CA ASP A 167 18.79 2.58 1.63
C ASP A 167 17.46 2.90 0.91
N THR A 168 17.48 3.74 -0.13
CA THR A 168 16.32 4.11 -0.98
C THR A 168 15.37 2.92 -1.27
N LEU A 169 15.92 1.76 -1.66
CA LEU A 169 15.10 0.59 -1.99
C LEU A 169 14.39 0.01 -0.75
N TYR A 170 15.06 0.02 0.39
CA TYR A 170 14.48 -0.39 1.66
C TYR A 170 13.37 0.57 2.09
N ASP A 171 13.58 1.88 1.97
CA ASP A 171 12.59 2.90 2.36
C ASP A 171 11.36 2.88 1.46
N VAL A 172 11.54 2.67 0.16
CA VAL A 172 10.46 2.38 -0.78
C VAL A 172 9.67 1.14 -0.35
N VAL A 173 10.34 0.04 0.02
CA VAL A 173 9.68 -1.20 0.46
C VAL A 173 8.88 -0.97 1.73
N VAL A 174 9.49 -0.37 2.74
CA VAL A 174 8.85 -0.10 4.04
C VAL A 174 7.67 0.85 3.88
N GLY A 175 7.83 1.92 3.09
CA GLY A 175 6.76 2.83 2.75
C GLY A 175 5.60 2.14 2.04
N PHE A 176 5.89 1.21 1.13
CA PHE A 176 4.85 0.45 0.43
C PHE A 176 4.12 -0.54 1.33
N MET A 177 4.82 -1.13 2.31
CA MET A 177 4.19 -1.99 3.32
C MET A 177 3.19 -1.25 4.20
N SER A 178 3.30 0.07 4.32
CA SER A 178 2.32 0.89 5.03
C SER A 178 0.97 1.03 4.30
N LEU A 179 0.97 0.89 2.97
CA LEU A 179 -0.18 1.18 2.12
C LEU A 179 -1.35 0.19 2.29
N PRO A 180 -1.13 -1.14 2.41
CA PRO A 180 -2.20 -2.08 2.75
C PRO A 180 -2.91 -1.72 4.06
N VAL A 181 -2.17 -1.25 5.07
CA VAL A 181 -2.73 -0.82 6.35
C VAL A 181 -3.61 0.41 6.14
N GLY A 182 -3.08 1.44 5.45
CA GLY A 182 -3.83 2.64 5.10
C GLY A 182 -5.10 2.32 4.30
N ALA A 183 -5.01 1.43 3.31
CA ALA A 183 -6.12 1.00 2.48
C ALA A 183 -7.23 0.35 3.30
N VAL A 184 -6.90 -0.58 4.21
CA VAL A 184 -7.89 -1.21 5.09
C VAL A 184 -8.52 -0.21 6.04
N LEU A 185 -7.73 0.70 6.63
CA LEU A 185 -8.25 1.75 7.52
C LEU A 185 -9.25 2.66 6.79
N ILE A 186 -8.86 3.21 5.64
CA ILE A 186 -9.71 4.12 4.86
C ILE A 186 -10.93 3.40 4.29
N TYR A 187 -10.81 2.12 3.93
CA TYR A 187 -11.91 1.35 3.39
C TYR A 187 -12.95 0.99 4.45
N LYS A 188 -12.51 0.38 5.57
CA LYS A 188 -13.40 -0.07 6.64
C LYS A 188 -14.03 1.08 7.41
N TYR A 189 -13.23 2.10 7.72
CA TYR A 189 -13.69 3.23 8.52
C TYR A 189 -14.16 4.42 7.68
N ASN A 190 -14.32 4.27 6.36
CA ASN A 190 -14.72 5.34 5.44
C ASN A 190 -15.95 6.11 5.92
N ASP A 191 -17.02 5.39 6.27
CA ASP A 191 -18.30 6.02 6.65
C ASP A 191 -18.18 6.79 7.96
N VAL A 192 -17.37 6.28 8.90
CA VAL A 192 -17.12 6.91 10.20
C VAL A 192 -16.24 8.15 10.01
N LEU A 193 -15.08 7.99 9.34
CA LEU A 193 -14.11 9.04 9.04
C LEU A 193 -14.73 10.22 8.28
N PHE A 194 -15.58 9.91 7.29
CA PHE A 194 -16.13 10.92 6.37
C PHE A 194 -17.60 11.27 6.68
N SER A 195 -18.17 10.76 7.77
CA SER A 195 -19.53 11.08 8.21
C SER A 195 -19.78 12.59 8.31
N LYS A 196 -18.78 13.35 8.75
CA LYS A 196 -18.84 14.81 8.95
C LYS A 196 -18.50 15.64 7.71
N ILE A 197 -17.91 15.02 6.68
CA ILE A 197 -17.56 15.69 5.41
C ILE A 197 -18.77 15.71 4.44
N LYS A 198 -19.93 15.17 4.86
CA LYS A 198 -21.17 15.10 4.06
C LYS A 198 -21.94 16.43 3.91
N LYS A 199 -21.30 17.60 4.05
CA LYS A 199 -21.94 18.90 3.85
C LYS A 199 -21.25 19.69 2.76
#